data_AF-A0A7K1B8K3-F1
#
_entry.id   AF-A0A7K1B8K3-F1
#
_cell.length_a   1.000
_cell.length_b   1.000
_cell.length_c   1.000
_cell.angle_alpha   90.00
_cell.angle_beta   90.00
_cell.angle_gamma   90.00
#
_symmetry.space_group_name_H-M   'P 1'
#
loop_
_entity.id
_entity.type
_entity.pdbx_description
1 polymer ?
#
loop_
_entity_poly.entity_id
_entity_poly.type
_entity_poly.pdbx_seq_one_letter_code
_entity_poly.pdbx_strand_id
1 'polypeptide(L)'
;MRWARDREPGDEACSFRGKQSIRQRVPTSVLRIDHLRYRRYVDAFVDGELDGGLRSRVADHVAECPMCGRYAELTVHVKHSLARRRGLTERAAERLRLWARRQPG
;
A
#
# COMPACT_ATOMS: atom_id res chain seq x y z
N MET A 1 -1.27 8.73 13.99
CA MET A 1 -0.38 7.99 13.05
C MET A 1 0.64 8.98 12.50
N ARG A 2 1.89 8.87 12.94
CA ARG A 2 2.92 9.95 12.90
C ARG A 2 4.04 9.60 11.91
N TRP A 3 3.71 9.28 10.66
CA TRP A 3 4.70 9.11 9.57
C TRP A 3 4.44 10.02 8.36
N ALA A 4 3.36 10.79 8.36
CA ALA A 4 2.88 11.55 7.18
C ALA A 4 2.87 13.08 7.37
N ARG A 5 3.64 13.64 8.33
CA ARG A 5 3.51 15.08 8.68
C ARG A 5 4.78 15.93 8.68
N ASP A 6 5.96 15.37 8.45
CA ASP A 6 7.21 16.15 8.56
C ASP A 6 7.86 16.39 7.19
N ARG A 7 7.14 17.02 6.26
CA ARG A 7 7.74 17.53 5.02
C ARG A 7 7.14 18.89 4.66
N GLU A 8 7.81 19.94 5.13
CA GLU A 8 7.60 21.34 4.73
C GLU A 8 7.84 21.50 3.21
N PRO A 9 7.08 22.34 2.49
CA PRO A 9 7.29 22.60 1.06
C PRO A 9 8.26 23.78 0.91
N GLY A 10 9.54 23.48 0.75
CA GLY A 10 10.56 24.45 0.34
C GLY A 10 10.94 24.22 -1.11
N ASP A 11 10.60 25.18 -1.96
CA ASP A 11 11.09 25.30 -3.33
C ASP A 11 12.62 25.29 -3.36
N GLU A 12 13.22 24.19 -3.80
CA GLU A 12 14.61 24.23 -4.24
C GLU A 12 14.82 23.29 -5.42
N ALA A 13 15.17 23.89 -6.55
CA ALA A 13 15.47 23.25 -7.80
C ALA A 13 16.58 22.21 -7.62
N CYS A 14 16.22 20.92 -7.71
CA CYS A 14 17.22 19.87 -7.71
C CYS A 14 17.86 19.76 -9.12
N SER A 15 18.91 20.55 -9.30
CA SER A 15 19.91 20.43 -10.35
C SER A 15 20.43 19.00 -10.47
N PHE A 16 20.01 18.29 -11.51
CA PHE A 16 20.50 16.94 -11.82
C PHE A 16 21.75 17.05 -12.71
N ARG A 17 22.92 17.31 -12.11
CA ARG A 17 24.23 17.23 -12.78
C ARG A 17 24.89 15.91 -12.42
N GLY A 18 25.00 15.03 -13.42
CA GLY A 18 25.39 13.64 -13.24
C GLY A 18 26.86 13.40 -12.90
N LYS A 19 27.17 12.16 -12.52
CA LYS A 19 27.86 11.17 -13.38
C LYS A 19 28.27 9.92 -12.57
N GLN A 20 28.28 8.80 -13.29
CA GLN A 20 29.04 7.55 -13.04
C GLN A 20 28.40 6.41 -12.25
N SER A 21 27.90 5.44 -13.03
CA SER A 21 28.44 4.08 -13.05
C SER A 21 28.38 3.27 -11.74
N ILE A 22 27.18 2.89 -11.33
CA ILE A 22 27.00 1.56 -10.74
C ILE A 22 25.98 0.85 -11.61
N ARG A 23 26.44 -0.12 -12.40
CA ARG A 23 25.58 -1.11 -13.05
C ARG A 23 24.85 -1.85 -11.93
N GLN A 24 23.72 -1.32 -11.47
CA GLN A 24 22.80 -2.06 -10.64
C GLN A 24 22.21 -3.15 -11.54
N ARG A 25 22.83 -4.33 -11.49
CA ARG A 25 22.15 -5.57 -11.78
C ARG A 25 21.00 -5.67 -10.80
N VAL A 26 19.83 -5.15 -11.17
CA VAL A 26 18.59 -5.51 -10.50
C VAL A 26 18.42 -7.01 -10.74
N PRO A 27 18.37 -7.88 -9.72
CA PRO A 27 18.14 -9.29 -9.95
C PRO A 27 16.68 -9.48 -10.40
N THR A 28 16.46 -9.36 -11.71
CA THR A 28 15.25 -9.81 -12.38
C THR A 28 15.20 -11.33 -12.31
N SER A 29 14.63 -11.89 -11.22
CA SER A 29 13.93 -13.20 -11.19
C SER A 29 13.86 -13.92 -9.82
N VAL A 30 14.33 -13.34 -8.71
CA VAL A 30 14.19 -13.97 -7.38
C VAL A 30 13.23 -13.14 -6.52
N LEU A 31 11.94 -13.42 -6.34
CA LEU A 31 11.02 -14.48 -6.75
C LEU A 31 9.65 -13.79 -6.91
N ARG A 32 9.03 -13.85 -8.10
CA ARG A 32 7.68 -13.28 -8.32
C ARG A 32 6.66 -13.85 -7.32
N ILE A 33 6.84 -15.09 -6.88
CA ILE A 33 6.02 -15.77 -5.86
C ILE A 33 6.24 -15.18 -4.46
N ASP A 34 7.46 -14.80 -4.10
CA ASP A 34 7.74 -14.23 -2.78
C ASP A 34 7.18 -12.82 -2.65
N HIS A 35 7.26 -11.99 -3.69
CA HIS A 35 6.57 -10.71 -3.70
C HIS A 35 5.05 -10.87 -3.65
N LEU A 36 4.48 -11.91 -4.26
CA LEU A 36 3.05 -12.22 -4.15
C LEU A 36 2.68 -12.66 -2.73
N ARG A 37 3.52 -13.46 -2.06
CA ARG A 37 3.34 -13.83 -0.64
C ARG A 37 3.48 -12.62 0.28
N TYR A 38 4.46 -11.75 0.01
CA TYR A 38 4.65 -10.49 0.73
C TYR A 38 3.50 -9.52 0.52
N ARG A 39 2.82 -9.56 -0.63
CA ARG A 39 1.67 -8.71 -0.90
C ARG A 39 0.58 -8.84 0.16
N ARG A 40 0.28 -10.06 0.61
CA ARG A 40 -0.67 -10.31 1.70
C ARG A 40 -0.23 -9.65 3.01
N TYR A 41 1.06 -9.73 3.34
CA TYR A 41 1.61 -9.08 4.52
C TYR A 41 1.63 -7.55 4.39
N VAL A 42 1.87 -7.02 3.19
CA VAL A 42 1.79 -5.57 2.93
C VAL A 42 0.34 -5.09 3.04
N ASP A 43 -0.64 -5.86 2.59
CA ASP A 43 -2.06 -5.52 2.77
C ASP A 43 -2.43 -5.46 4.26
N ALA A 44 -2.08 -6.49 5.03
CA ALA A 44 -2.27 -6.54 6.49
C ALA A 44 -1.50 -5.41 7.21
N PHE A 45 -0.30 -5.07 6.75
CA PHE A 45 0.48 -3.94 7.26
C PHE A 45 -0.26 -2.61 7.04
N VAL A 46 -0.81 -2.40 5.85
CA VAL A 46 -1.58 -1.20 5.50
C VAL A 46 -2.89 -1.14 6.28
N ASP A 47 -3.55 -2.28 6.53
CA ASP A 47 -4.75 -2.36 7.38
C ASP A 47 -4.45 -2.18 8.88
N GLY A 48 -3.17 -2.21 9.27
CA GLY A 48 -2.77 -2.13 10.68
C GLY A 48 -2.99 -3.43 11.45
N GLU A 49 -3.20 -4.55 10.76
CA GLU A 49 -3.45 -5.88 11.30
C GLU A 49 -2.17 -6.61 11.72
N LEU A 50 -1.00 -6.05 11.40
CA LEU A 50 0.29 -6.60 11.83
C LEU A 50 0.77 -5.97 13.14
N ASP A 51 1.29 -6.83 14.02
CA ASP A 51 1.85 -6.48 15.31
C ASP A 51 3.33 -6.92 15.45
N GLY A 52 3.94 -6.48 16.55
CA GLY A 52 5.25 -6.92 17.01
C GLY A 52 6.36 -6.90 15.95
N GLY A 53 7.22 -7.91 15.99
CA GLY A 53 8.37 -8.02 15.10
C GLY A 53 8.03 -8.25 13.63
N LEU A 54 6.85 -8.78 13.32
CA LEU A 54 6.41 -8.98 11.94
C LEU A 54 6.09 -7.63 11.27
N ARG A 55 5.45 -6.72 12.00
CA ARG A 55 5.22 -5.34 11.54
C ARG A 55 6.54 -4.64 11.19
N SER A 56 7.55 -4.74 12.05
CA SER A 56 8.86 -4.10 11.81
C SER A 56 9.54 -4.68 10.56
N ARG A 57 9.60 -6.01 10.42
CA ARG A 57 10.21 -6.65 9.23
C ARG A 57 9.52 -6.24 7.93
N VAL A 58 8.20 -6.13 7.94
CA VAL A 58 7.44 -5.69 6.75
C VAL A 58 7.69 -4.20 6.48
N ALA A 59 7.81 -3.36 7.50
CA ALA A 59 8.16 -1.95 7.34
C ALA A 59 9.55 -1.79 6.70
N ASP A 60 10.55 -2.54 7.17
CA ASP A 60 11.90 -2.53 6.61
C ASP A 60 11.89 -2.99 5.15
N HIS A 61 11.19 -4.10 4.84
CA HIS A 61 11.06 -4.59 3.47
C HIS A 61 10.39 -3.59 2.52
N VAL A 62 9.33 -2.92 2.97
CA VAL A 62 8.60 -1.92 2.16
C VAL A 62 9.50 -0.70 1.89
N ALA A 63 10.37 -0.32 2.82
CA ALA A 63 11.33 0.76 2.64
C ALA A 63 12.45 0.40 1.64
N GLU A 64 12.89 -0.87 1.62
CA GLU A 64 13.98 -1.33 0.77
C GLU A 64 13.54 -1.79 -0.62
N CYS A 65 12.30 -2.29 -0.76
CA CYS A 65 11.80 -2.86 -2.01
C CYS A 65 10.90 -1.88 -2.78
N PRO A 66 11.32 -1.34 -3.94
CA PRO A 66 10.51 -0.38 -4.70
C PRO A 66 9.16 -0.93 -5.19
N MET A 67 9.06 -2.24 -5.42
CA MET A 67 7.80 -2.87 -5.85
C MET A 67 6.78 -2.93 -4.71
N CYS A 68 7.21 -3.34 -3.52
CA CYS A 68 6.36 -3.43 -2.34
C CYS A 68 6.04 -2.05 -1.76
N GLY A 69 6.99 -1.10 -1.83
CA GLY A 69 6.80 0.33 -1.54
C GLY A 69 5.67 0.93 -2.37
N ARG A 70 5.79 0.89 -3.71
CA ARG A 70 4.74 1.40 -4.61
C ARG A 70 3.39 0.72 -4.41
N TYR A 71 3.39 -0.58 -4.13
CA TYR A 71 2.15 -1.31 -3.84
C TYR A 71 1.49 -0.82 -2.55
N ALA A 72 2.24 -0.64 -1.46
CA ALA A 72 1.72 -0.13 -0.20
C ALA A 72 1.12 1.28 -0.36
N GLU A 73 1.83 2.19 -1.05
CA GLU A 73 1.35 3.54 -1.35
C GLU A 73 0.04 3.51 -2.15
N LEU A 74 -0.01 2.71 -3.23
CA LEU A 74 -1.20 2.56 -4.05
C LEU A 74 -2.38 2.05 -3.22
N THR A 75 -2.17 1.01 -2.39
CA THR A 75 -3.20 0.43 -1.54
C THR A 75 -3.73 1.46 -0.53
N VAL A 76 -2.86 2.27 0.09
CA VAL A 76 -3.27 3.38 0.97
C VAL A 76 -4.13 4.39 0.21
N HIS A 77 -3.73 4.82 -0.99
CA HIS A 77 -4.48 5.78 -1.79
C HIS A 77 -5.84 5.26 -2.24
N VAL A 78 -5.92 3.98 -2.64
CA VAL A 78 -7.17 3.32 -3.00
C VAL A 78 -8.10 3.26 -1.78
N LYS A 79 -7.61 2.78 -0.63
CA LYS A 79 -8.40 2.71 0.60
C LYS A 79 -8.89 4.08 1.05
N HIS A 80 -8.03 5.10 0.98
CA HIS A 80 -8.42 6.48 1.31
C HIS A 80 -9.47 7.02 0.33
N SER A 81 -9.35 6.71 -0.96
CA SER A 81 -10.34 7.11 -1.97
C SER A 81 -11.68 6.41 -1.79
N LEU A 82 -11.68 5.13 -1.43
CA LEU A 82 -12.88 4.39 -1.06
C LEU A 82 -13.49 4.90 0.26
N ALA A 83 -12.65 5.23 1.25
CA ALA A 83 -13.08 5.80 2.52
C ALA A 83 -13.74 7.18 2.34
N ARG A 84 -13.23 8.02 1.44
CA ARG A 84 -13.86 9.32 1.09
C ARG A 84 -15.17 9.17 0.34
N ARG A 85 -15.34 8.07 -0.40
CA ARG A 85 -16.61 7.72 -1.05
C ARG A 85 -17.57 7.00 -0.09
N ARG A 86 -17.34 7.06 1.24
CA ARG A 86 -18.20 6.40 2.22
C ARG A 86 -19.59 7.01 2.23
N GLY A 87 -20.45 6.26 1.57
CA GLY A 87 -21.89 6.25 1.61
C GLY A 87 -22.29 5.15 0.64
N LEU A 88 -22.94 4.08 1.12
CA LEU A 88 -23.71 3.27 0.19
C LEU A 88 -24.72 4.24 -0.41
N THR A 89 -24.76 4.35 -1.74
CA THR A 89 -25.91 4.99 -2.35
C THR A 89 -27.14 4.24 -1.85
N GLU A 90 -28.26 4.93 -1.63
CA GLU A 90 -29.46 4.27 -1.08
C GLU A 90 -29.86 3.03 -1.90
N ARG A 91 -29.61 3.08 -3.22
CA ARG A 91 -29.79 1.96 -4.14
C ARG A 91 -28.83 0.79 -3.87
N ALA A 92 -27.57 1.05 -3.56
CA ALA A 92 -26.62 0.00 -3.18
C ALA A 92 -26.97 -0.60 -1.81
N ALA A 93 -27.39 0.23 -0.85
CA ALA A 93 -27.89 -0.22 0.44
C ALA A 93 -29.12 -1.12 0.29
N GLU A 94 -30.12 -0.71 -0.51
CA GLU A 94 -31.33 -1.51 -0.72
C GLU A 94 -31.03 -2.86 -1.40
N ARG A 95 -30.12 -2.88 -2.38
CA ARG A 95 -29.68 -4.14 -3.01
C ARG A 95 -29.05 -5.10 -1.99
N LEU A 96 -28.25 -4.59 -1.06
CA LEU A 96 -27.64 -5.40 0.01
C LEU A 96 -28.70 -5.94 0.97
N ARG A 97 -29.69 -5.11 1.36
CA ARG A 97 -30.82 -5.55 2.20
C ARG A 97 -31.63 -6.66 1.52
N LEU A 98 -31.94 -6.51 0.23
CA LEU A 98 -32.65 -7.51 -0.58
C LEU A 98 -31.86 -8.80 -0.76
N TRP A 99 -30.54 -8.72 -0.85
CA TRP A 99 -29.68 -9.90 -0.90
C TRP A 99 -29.66 -10.63 0.45
N ALA A 100 -29.50 -9.90 1.56
CA ALA A 100 -29.50 -10.47 2.90
C ALA A 100 -30.82 -11.20 3.24
N ARG A 101 -31.96 -10.63 2.83
CA ARG A 101 -33.28 -11.27 2.97
C ARG A 101 -33.46 -12.57 2.16
N ARG A 102 -32.63 -12.79 1.14
CA ARG A 102 -32.69 -13.97 0.25
C ARG A 102 -31.73 -15.09 0.62
N GLN A 103 -30.87 -14.88 1.62
CA GLN A 103 -30.04 -15.95 2.13
C GLN A 103 -30.90 -16.87 3.02
N PRO A 104 -31.05 -18.17 2.70
CA PRO A 104 -31.58 -19.11 3.68
C PRO A 104 -30.59 -19.19 4.86
N GLY A 105 -31.15 -19.15 6.08
CA GLY A 105 -30.40 -19.31 7.32
C GLY A 105 -29.86 -20.72 7.49
#